data_AF-A0A4Y3J512-F1
#
_entry.id   AF-A0A4Y3J512-F1
#
_cell.length_a   1.000
_cell.length_b   1.000
_cell.length_c   1.000
_cell.angle_alpha   90.00
_cell.angle_beta   90.00
_cell.angle_gamma   90.00
#
_symmetry.space_group_name_H-M   'P 1'
#
loop_
_entity.id
_entity.type
_entity.pdbx_description
1 polymer ?
#
loop_
_entity_poly.entity_id
_entity_poly.type
_entity_poly.pdbx_seq_one_letter_code
_entity_poly.pdbx_strand_id
1 'polypeptide(L)'
;MSEVKKPYTESKATKVVAWCLIIFGIVLGIAFIFSYGQVETRNDNLDIIRVWSTQMVTVGLFIIFNGLLFGYLLLKISSILNHLENNKN
;
A
#
# COMPACT_ATOMS: atom_id res chain seq x y z
N MET A 1 32.79 0.94 30.25
CA MET A 1 32.34 0.22 29.05
C MET A 1 31.06 0.91 28.58
N SER A 2 31.20 1.92 27.74
CA SER A 2 30.07 2.72 27.24
C SER A 2 29.27 1.86 26.27
N GLU A 3 28.01 1.57 26.61
CA GLU A 3 27.05 0.99 25.67
C GLU A 3 27.01 1.89 24.43
N VAL A 4 27.58 1.40 23.33
CA VAL A 4 27.39 1.99 22.02
C VAL A 4 25.92 1.77 21.69
N LYS A 5 25.07 2.78 21.98
CA LYS A 5 23.71 2.85 21.46
C LYS A 5 23.80 2.56 19.98
N LYS A 6 23.33 1.39 19.54
CA LYS A 6 23.20 1.08 18.11
C LYS A 6 22.47 2.28 17.49
N PRO A 7 23.09 2.98 16.52
CA PRO A 7 22.37 4.03 15.82
C PRO A 7 21.10 3.39 15.28
N TYR A 8 19.97 4.06 15.45
CA TYR A 8 18.73 3.65 14.81
C TYR A 8 19.04 3.33 13.36
N THR A 9 18.96 2.06 12.98
CA THR A 9 19.36 1.66 11.62
C THR A 9 18.30 2.21 10.69
N GLU A 10 18.72 3.12 9.82
CA GLU A 10 17.86 3.79 8.84
C GLU A 10 17.16 2.76 7.97
N SER A 11 17.83 1.61 7.75
CA SER A 11 17.26 0.44 7.08
C SER A 11 16.00 -0.09 7.76
N LYS A 12 16.00 -0.20 9.10
CA LYS A 12 14.87 -0.71 9.87
C LYS A 12 13.71 0.28 9.88
N ALA A 13 13.99 1.57 10.00
CA ALA A 13 12.97 2.62 9.91
C ALA A 13 12.30 2.62 8.53
N THR A 14 13.10 2.58 7.46
CA THR A 14 12.60 2.52 6.07
C THR A 14 11.75 1.28 5.82
N LYS A 15 12.13 0.13 6.39
CA LYS A 15 11.35 -1.12 6.30
C LYS A 15 9.96 -0.98 6.94
N VAL A 16 9.87 -0.34 8.10
CA VAL A 16 8.60 -0.13 8.80
C VAL A 16 7.70 0.79 7.98
N VAL A 17 8.24 1.92 7.51
CA VAL A 17 7.49 2.86 6.65
C VAL A 17 6.98 2.18 5.39
N ALA A 18 7.80 1.34 4.76
CA ALA A 18 7.42 0.57 3.60
C ALA A 18 6.20 -0.34 3.86
N TRP A 19 6.22 -1.10 4.96
CA TRP A 19 5.09 -1.96 5.35
C TRP A 19 3.84 -1.16 5.70
N CYS A 20 3.99 -0.03 6.38
CA CYS A 20 2.88 0.87 6.66
C CYS A 20 2.21 1.35 5.38
N LEU A 21 2.99 1.75 4.37
CA LEU A 21 2.46 2.18 3.07
C LEU A 21 1.75 1.06 2.31
N ILE A 22 2.28 -0.17 2.36
CA ILE A 22 1.63 -1.33 1.74
C ILE A 22 0.26 -1.58 2.38
N ILE A 23 0.22 -1.70 3.70
CA ILE A 23 -1.02 -1.96 4.44
C ILE A 23 -2.02 -0.84 4.21
N PHE A 24 -1.56 0.42 4.26
CA PHE A 24 -2.39 1.58 4.02
C PHE A 24 -2.99 1.58 2.61
N GLY A 25 -2.19 1.30 1.57
CA GLY A 25 -2.68 1.21 0.20
C GLY A 25 -3.69 0.09 -0.02
N ILE A 26 -3.47 -1.08 0.61
CA ILE A 26 -4.44 -2.19 0.58
C ILE A 26 -5.75 -1.79 1.23
N VAL A 27 -5.69 -1.25 2.46
CA VAL A 27 -6.88 -0.86 3.23
C VAL A 27 -7.66 0.23 2.50
N LEU A 28 -6.98 1.25 1.98
CA LEU A 28 -7.63 2.31 1.21
C LEU A 28 -8.26 1.80 -0.08
N GLY A 29 -7.57 0.94 -0.83
CA GLY A 29 -8.11 0.39 -2.06
C GLY A 29 -9.34 -0.49 -1.81
N ILE A 30 -9.31 -1.33 -0.78
CA ILE A 30 -10.48 -2.12 -0.37
C ILE A 30 -11.63 -1.21 0.07
N ALA A 31 -11.36 -0.22 0.94
CA ALA A 31 -12.38 0.73 1.40
C ALA A 31 -13.00 1.50 0.23
N PHE A 32 -12.20 1.90 -0.76
CA PHE A 32 -12.68 2.57 -1.97
C PHE A 32 -13.61 1.67 -2.79
N ILE A 33 -13.23 0.40 -3.01
CA ILE A 33 -14.06 -0.57 -3.73
C ILE A 33 -15.40 -0.78 -3.03
N PHE A 34 -15.42 -0.91 -1.71
CA PHE A 34 -16.68 -1.08 -0.97
C PHE A 34 -17.55 0.18 -0.95
N SER A 35 -16.93 1.36 -0.89
CA SER A 35 -17.67 2.63 -0.79
C SER A 35 -18.22 3.10 -2.14
N TYR A 36 -17.48 2.88 -3.23
CA TYR A 36 -17.76 3.44 -4.55
C TYR A 36 -17.87 2.40 -5.67
N GLY A 37 -17.58 1.12 -5.39
CA GLY A 37 -17.62 0.06 -6.39
C GLY A 37 -19.03 -0.29 -6.84
N GLN A 38 -20.06 -0.03 -6.02
CA GLN A 38 -21.45 -0.18 -6.42
C GLN A 38 -22.00 1.13 -6.97
N VAL A 39 -22.53 1.09 -8.18
CA VAL A 39 -23.21 2.21 -8.82
C VAL A 39 -24.67 1.87 -9.03
N GLU A 40 -25.53 2.88 -8.90
CA GLU A 40 -26.96 2.75 -9.16
C GLU A 40 -27.21 2.90 -10.65
N THR A 41 -27.85 1.90 -11.26
CA THR A 41 -28.26 1.91 -12.67
C THR A 41 -29.73 1.57 -12.77
N ARG A 42 -30.35 1.96 -13.90
CA ARG A 42 -31.73 1.65 -14.18
C ARG A 42 -31.80 0.39 -15.03
N ASN A 43 -32.57 -0.60 -14.59
CA ASN A 43 -32.84 -1.80 -15.37
C ASN A 43 -33.91 -1.51 -16.46
N ASP A 44 -34.09 -2.43 -17.40
CA ASP A 44 -35.07 -2.34 -18.49
C ASP A 44 -36.51 -2.13 -17.98
N ASN A 45 -36.80 -2.59 -16.76
CA ASN A 45 -38.09 -2.41 -16.08
C ASN A 45 -38.22 -1.08 -15.33
N LEU A 46 -37.32 -0.12 -15.57
CA LEU A 46 -37.28 1.19 -14.92
C LEU A 46 -36.93 1.20 -13.41
N ASP A 47 -36.66 0.03 -12.83
CA ASP A 47 -36.23 -0.14 -11.44
C ASP A 47 -34.77 0.28 -11.21
N ILE A 48 -34.47 0.81 -10.02
CA ILE A 48 -33.11 1.16 -9.60
C ILE A 48 -32.44 -0.09 -9.03
N ILE A 49 -31.36 -0.54 -9.67
CA ILE A 49 -30.54 -1.66 -9.23
C ILE A 49 -29.12 -1.19 -8.90
N ARG A 50 -28.47 -1.87 -7.95
CA ARG A 50 -27.05 -1.64 -7.63
C ARG A 50 -26.20 -2.68 -8.32
N VAL A 51 -25.27 -2.24 -9.15
CA VAL A 51 -24.35 -3.11 -9.88
C VAL A 51 -22.91 -2.72 -9.59
N TRP A 52 -22.02 -3.70 -9.63
CA TRP A 52 -20.59 -3.45 -9.49
C TRP A 52 -20.05 -2.79 -10.75
N SER A 53 -19.52 -1.58 -10.62
CA SER A 53 -18.84 -0.87 -11.70
C SER A 53 -17.43 -1.40 -11.89
N THR A 54 -17.19 -2.05 -13.03
CA THR A 54 -15.85 -2.53 -13.41
C THR A 54 -14.82 -1.40 -13.38
N GLN A 55 -15.20 -0.18 -13.79
CA GLN A 55 -14.30 0.97 -13.76
C GLN A 55 -13.90 1.35 -12.34
N MET A 56 -14.87 1.44 -11.42
CA MET A 56 -14.60 1.81 -10.02
C MET A 56 -13.80 0.73 -9.29
N VAL A 57 -14.13 -0.54 -9.52
CA VAL A 57 -13.36 -1.67 -8.98
C VAL A 57 -11.92 -1.64 -9.50
N THR A 58 -11.72 -1.36 -10.80
CA THR A 58 -10.39 -1.24 -11.41
C THR A 58 -9.58 -0.12 -10.77
N VAL A 59 -10.17 1.06 -10.55
CA VAL A 59 -9.50 2.18 -9.85
C VAL A 59 -9.07 1.75 -8.45
N GLY A 60 -9.95 1.08 -7.70
CA GLY A 60 -9.61 0.53 -6.39
C GLY A 60 -8.43 -0.43 -6.42
N LEU A 61 -8.38 -1.35 -7.40
CA LEU A 61 -7.25 -2.25 -7.59
C LEU A 61 -5.96 -1.48 -7.94
N PHE A 62 -6.04 -0.41 -8.72
CA PHE A 62 -4.89 0.46 -9.01
C PHE A 62 -4.35 1.15 -7.75
N ILE A 63 -5.22 1.57 -6.82
CA ILE A 63 -4.79 2.13 -5.53
C ILE A 63 -3.98 1.09 -4.74
N ILE A 64 -4.47 -0.15 -4.66
CA ILE A 64 -3.76 -1.26 -4.00
C ILE A 64 -2.41 -1.51 -4.66
N PHE A 65 -2.40 -1.60 -6.00
CA PHE A 65 -1.18 -1.83 -6.77
C PHE A 65 -0.13 -0.74 -6.55
N ASN A 66 -0.53 0.53 -6.51
CA ASN A 66 0.37 1.63 -6.20
C ASN A 66 0.95 1.52 -4.79
N GLY A 67 0.12 1.22 -3.79
CA GLY A 67 0.59 0.99 -2.42
C GLY A 67 1.64 -0.13 -2.33
N LEU A 68 1.37 -1.24 -3.01
CA LEU A 68 2.31 -2.36 -3.13
C LEU A 68 3.61 -1.95 -3.85
N LEU A 69 3.51 -1.23 -4.97
CA LEU A 69 4.66 -0.81 -5.76
C LEU A 69 5.58 0.13 -4.98
N PHE A 70 5.04 1.21 -4.41
CA PHE A 70 5.84 2.16 -3.63
C PHE A 70 6.41 1.53 -2.36
N GLY A 71 5.63 0.71 -1.67
CA GLY A 71 6.10 -0.05 -0.52
C GLY A 71 7.24 -1.00 -0.88
N TYR A 72 7.12 -1.74 -1.99
CA TYR A 72 8.17 -2.63 -2.47
C TYR A 72 9.47 -1.87 -2.81
N LEU A 73 9.37 -0.71 -3.46
CA LEU A 73 10.54 0.12 -3.76
C LEU A 73 11.25 0.55 -2.46
N LEU A 74 10.49 0.94 -1.43
CA LEU A 74 11.07 1.29 -0.12
C LEU A 74 11.68 0.09 0.59
N LEU A 75 11.09 -1.11 0.49
CA LEU A 75 11.71 -2.34 0.99
C LEU A 75 13.04 -2.61 0.29
N LYS A 76 13.12 -2.37 -1.02
CA LYS A 76 14.38 -2.51 -1.78
C LYS A 76 15.43 -1.51 -1.32
N ILE A 77 15.05 -0.25 -1.10
CA ILE A 77 15.94 0.79 -0.55
C ILE A 77 16.42 0.39 0.85
N SER A 78 15.51 -0.05 1.72
CA SER A 78 15.83 -0.56 3.06
C SER A 78 16.85 -1.70 3.03
N SER A 79 16.73 -2.63 2.08
CA SER A 79 17.66 -3.73 1.90
C SER A 79 19.07 -3.24 1.49
N ILE A 80 19.15 -2.31 0.55
CA ILE A 80 20.42 -1.69 0.12
C ILE A 80 21.07 -0.96 1.30
N LEU A 81 20.27 -0.21 2.06
CA LEU A 81 20.76 0.53 3.22
C LEU A 81 21.31 -0.42 4.30
N ASN A 82 20.59 -1.52 4.58
CA ASN A 82 21.07 -2.55 5.51
C ASN A 82 22.37 -3.19 5.03
N HIS A 83 22.53 -3.41 3.73
CA HIS A 83 23.78 -3.92 3.19
C HIS A 83 24.93 -2.93 3.43
N LEU A 84 24.73 -1.64 3.14
CA LEU A 84 25.74 -0.59 3.36
C LEU A 84 26.07 -0.38 4.85
N GLU A 85 25.07 -0.44 5.73
CA GLU A 85 25.25 -0.35 7.19
C GLU A 85 26.11 -1.51 7.71
N ASN A 86 25.92 -2.72 7.18
CA ASN A 86 26.66 -3.90 7.63
C ASN A 86 28.05 -4.05 6.96
N ASN A 87 28.27 -3.49 5.77
CA ASN A 87 29.58 -3.48 5.08
C ASN A 87 30.50 -2.32 5.50
N LYS A 88 29.99 -1.35 6.27
CA LYS A 88 30.79 -0.25 6.85
C LYS A 88 31.39 -0.58 8.23
N ASN A 89 31.01 -1.72 8.83
CA ASN A 89 31.63 -2.28 10.04
C ASN A 89 32.67 -3.34 9.65
#